data_AF-A0A063ZCM9-F1
#
_entry.id   AF-A0A063ZCM9-F1
#
_cell.length_a   1.000
_cell.length_b   1.000
_cell.length_c   1.000
_cell.angle_alpha   90.00
_cell.angle_beta   90.00
_cell.angle_gamma   90.00
#
_symmetry.space_group_name_H-M   'P 1'
#
loop_
_entity.id
_entity.type
_entity.pdbx_description
1 polymer ?
#
loop_
_entity_poly.entity_id
_entity_poly.type
_entity_poly.pdbx_seq_one_letter_code
_entity_poly.pdbx_strand_id
1 'polypeptide(L)'
;MRVFFIGFGQAGGKIVDMFIEQDKRMQTQSFRGIAVNTARTDLMGLKNIELKDRLLIGQTVVKGHGVGTDNVTGARVTADEIDAIINAVDSRGTHDIDAFVIIAGLGGGTGSGGSPVLARHLKRIYREPVYAIGILPAPEEGRLYSYNAARSLSTLVNEADNTFIFDNSAWKNEGESVKDAYSRLNDEIVRRFGVLFRAGEVGKGGVGEMVVDSSEVINTLRGGGISTVGYAISEKISPRTKQSQGIFSSLVRKKERTEEVLTGEDKSAKIIALVRRAMLGRLTLPCDYSTAERGLVLLAGPSEEMDRKGVEKSKSWVEENIAGVEVRGGDYPVQSEYVAAVVVLATIGNAPRITDLLEIAKSTKEDVLKSKEKRSTMFDDGIEPLFE
;
A
#
# COMPACT_ATOMS: atom_id res chain seq x y z
N MET A 1 2.72 9.69 -11.07
CA MET A 1 1.33 9.26 -11.19
C MET A 1 0.49 10.14 -10.29
N ARG A 2 -0.56 10.75 -10.84
CA ARG A 2 -1.54 11.50 -10.05
C ARG A 2 -2.57 10.52 -9.49
N VAL A 3 -2.67 10.46 -8.17
CA VAL A 3 -3.49 9.45 -7.48
C VAL A 3 -4.59 10.08 -6.66
N PHE A 4 -5.81 9.55 -6.81
CA PHE A 4 -6.90 9.83 -5.91
C PHE A 4 -6.99 8.74 -4.84
N PHE A 5 -6.55 9.06 -3.62
CA PHE A 5 -6.67 8.19 -2.47
C PHE A 5 -8.04 8.28 -1.80
N ILE A 6 -8.58 7.14 -1.43
CA ILE A 6 -9.84 7.06 -0.66
C ILE A 6 -9.60 6.21 0.57
N GLY A 7 -9.52 6.87 1.73
CA GLY A 7 -9.31 6.20 3.00
C GLY A 7 -10.64 5.68 3.54
N PHE A 8 -10.83 4.38 3.59
CA PHE A 8 -12.08 3.78 4.05
C PHE A 8 -11.95 3.18 5.46
N GLY A 9 -12.78 3.68 6.38
CA GLY A 9 -12.70 3.35 7.79
C GLY A 9 -11.51 4.02 8.49
N GLN A 10 -11.30 3.68 9.77
CA GLN A 10 -10.30 4.34 10.62
C GLN A 10 -8.86 4.19 10.11
N ALA A 11 -8.44 2.96 9.79
CA ALA A 11 -7.08 2.68 9.33
C ALA A 11 -6.80 3.36 7.98
N GLY A 12 -7.73 3.22 7.04
CA GLY A 12 -7.65 3.86 5.73
C GLY A 12 -7.55 5.38 5.83
N GLY A 13 -8.43 6.00 6.62
CA GLY A 13 -8.42 7.45 6.84
C GLY A 13 -7.09 7.96 7.39
N LYS A 14 -6.51 7.29 8.39
CA LYS A 14 -5.20 7.67 8.97
C LYS A 14 -4.07 7.58 7.95
N ILE A 15 -4.04 6.54 7.12
CA ILE A 15 -2.98 6.35 6.12
C ILE A 15 -3.10 7.38 5.00
N VAL A 16 -4.31 7.65 4.50
CA VAL A 16 -4.52 8.72 3.50
C VAL A 16 -4.15 10.09 4.07
N ASP A 17 -4.44 10.36 5.35
CA ASP A 17 -4.03 11.59 6.01
C ASP A 17 -2.51 11.79 5.96
N MET A 18 -1.74 10.71 6.17
CA MET A 18 -0.27 10.72 6.09
C MET A 18 0.24 10.86 4.64
N PHE A 19 -0.44 10.29 3.64
CA PHE A 19 -0.11 10.54 2.23
C PHE A 19 -0.25 12.02 1.88
N ILE A 20 -1.35 12.65 2.31
CA ILE A 20 -1.60 14.08 2.08
C ILE A 20 -0.59 14.95 2.82
N GLU A 21 -0.20 14.58 4.05
CA GLU A 21 0.88 15.25 4.77
C GLU A 21 2.21 15.20 4.00
N GLN A 22 2.59 14.01 3.53
CA GLN A 22 3.84 13.81 2.79
C GLN A 22 3.84 14.59 1.48
N ASP A 23 2.74 14.59 0.74
CA ASP A 23 2.60 15.31 -0.54
C ASP A 23 2.69 16.84 -0.35
N LYS A 24 2.06 17.37 0.72
CA LYS A 24 2.21 18.78 1.11
C LYS A 24 3.65 19.14 1.45
N ARG A 25 4.34 18.28 2.22
CA ARG A 25 5.75 18.50 2.59
C ARG A 25 6.68 18.50 1.38
N MET A 26 6.40 17.66 0.38
CA MET A 26 7.19 17.55 -0.85
C MET A 26 6.82 18.58 -1.91
N GLN A 27 5.72 19.32 -1.75
CA GLN A 27 5.22 20.32 -2.70
C GLN A 27 4.99 19.76 -4.11
N THR A 28 4.60 18.49 -4.21
CA THR A 28 4.43 17.77 -5.48
C THR A 28 3.01 17.82 -6.04
N GLN A 29 2.00 18.06 -5.19
CA GLN A 29 0.56 18.09 -5.57
C GLN A 29 0.10 16.84 -6.34
N SER A 30 0.76 15.70 -6.13
CA SER A 30 0.48 14.47 -6.86
C SER A 30 -0.75 13.74 -6.33
N PHE A 31 -1.14 14.02 -5.08
CA PHE A 31 -2.12 13.21 -4.36
C PHE A 31 -3.37 14.01 -3.98
N ARG A 32 -4.54 13.43 -4.28
CA ARG A 32 -5.84 13.84 -3.76
C ARG A 32 -6.31 12.81 -2.76
N GLY A 33 -7.14 13.21 -1.80
CA GLY A 33 -7.51 12.35 -0.69
C GLY A 33 -8.84 12.73 -0.08
N ILE A 34 -9.72 11.75 0.07
CA ILE A 34 -10.91 11.83 0.93
C ILE A 34 -10.84 10.72 1.98
N ALA A 35 -11.53 10.91 3.10
CA ALA A 35 -11.71 9.88 4.12
C ALA A 35 -13.21 9.60 4.31
N VAL A 36 -13.59 8.33 4.20
CA VAL A 36 -14.97 7.86 4.37
C VAL A 36 -15.02 6.96 5.61
N ASN A 37 -15.87 7.28 6.57
CA ASN A 37 -16.03 6.46 7.77
C ASN A 37 -17.46 6.55 8.33
N THR A 38 -17.83 5.60 9.16
CA THR A 38 -19.09 5.56 9.91
C THR A 38 -18.95 6.08 11.35
N ALA A 39 -17.72 6.32 11.79
CA ALA A 39 -17.39 6.84 13.12
C ALA A 39 -16.93 8.30 13.04
N ARG A 40 -17.66 9.21 13.69
CA ARG A 40 -17.39 10.66 13.64
C ARG A 40 -16.07 11.01 14.32
N THR A 41 -15.79 10.41 15.47
CA THR A 41 -14.58 10.68 16.27
C THR A 41 -13.30 10.39 15.48
N ASP A 42 -13.29 9.31 14.71
CA ASP A 42 -12.17 8.95 13.84
C ASP A 42 -11.90 10.02 12.77
N LEU A 43 -12.96 10.52 12.12
CA LEU A 43 -12.83 11.57 11.11
C LEU A 43 -12.33 12.88 11.72
N MET A 44 -12.80 13.25 12.91
CA MET A 44 -12.34 14.46 13.59
C MET A 44 -10.86 14.36 14.00
N GLY A 45 -10.35 13.14 14.22
CA GLY A 45 -8.95 12.89 14.58
C GLY A 45 -7.95 13.08 13.43
N LEU A 46 -8.40 13.19 12.18
CA LEU A 46 -7.54 13.43 11.02
C LEU A 46 -6.99 14.87 11.04
N LYS A 47 -5.77 15.09 10.54
CA LYS A 47 -5.08 16.39 10.65
C LYS A 47 -4.91 17.09 9.31
N ASN A 48 -4.69 16.34 8.24
CA ASN A 48 -4.20 16.85 6.97
C ASN A 48 -5.26 16.86 5.86
N ILE A 49 -6.22 15.94 5.90
CA ILE A 49 -7.41 15.93 5.04
C ILE A 49 -8.36 17.04 5.50
N GLU A 50 -8.87 17.88 4.60
CA GLU A 50 -9.76 18.99 4.96
C GLU A 50 -11.11 18.49 5.45
N LEU A 51 -11.78 19.22 6.34
CA LEU A 51 -13.05 18.80 6.93
C LEU A 51 -14.13 18.47 5.87
N LYS A 52 -14.15 19.22 4.77
CA LYS A 52 -15.08 19.00 3.64
C LYS A 52 -14.87 17.67 2.91
N ASP A 53 -13.68 17.08 3.03
CA ASP A 53 -13.27 15.82 2.40
C ASP A 53 -13.34 14.62 3.38
N ARG A 54 -13.92 14.84 4.57
CA ARG A 54 -14.13 13.82 5.60
C ARG A 54 -15.60 13.44 5.64
N LEU A 55 -15.94 12.40 4.90
CA LEU A 55 -17.31 11.96 4.72
C LEU A 55 -17.74 10.99 5.82
N LEU A 56 -18.74 11.41 6.60
CA LEU A 56 -19.43 10.56 7.55
C LEU A 56 -20.63 9.90 6.87
N ILE A 57 -20.66 8.57 6.84
CA ILE A 57 -21.78 7.78 6.29
C ILE A 57 -22.47 6.95 7.38
N GLY A 58 -23.68 6.47 7.11
CA GLY A 58 -24.43 5.56 7.97
C GLY A 58 -25.07 6.21 9.18
N GLN A 59 -25.32 7.52 9.12
CA GLN A 59 -25.85 8.27 10.26
C GLN A 59 -27.22 7.75 10.70
N THR A 60 -28.04 7.29 9.75
CA THR A 60 -29.37 6.71 9.97
C THR A 60 -29.31 5.34 10.67
N VAL A 61 -28.19 4.61 10.53
CA VAL A 61 -28.01 3.25 11.05
C VAL A 61 -27.22 3.25 12.37
N VAL A 62 -26.08 3.93 12.43
CA VAL A 62 -25.14 3.85 13.58
C VAL A 62 -24.94 5.19 14.31
N LYS A 63 -25.64 6.25 13.89
CA LYS A 63 -25.60 7.57 14.55
C LYS A 63 -24.19 8.15 14.72
N GLY A 64 -23.25 7.76 13.86
CA GLY A 64 -21.86 8.22 13.89
C GLY A 64 -20.94 7.50 14.89
N HIS A 65 -21.32 6.34 15.44
CA HIS A 65 -20.52 5.55 16.38
C HIS A 65 -19.69 4.44 15.71
N GLY A 66 -19.87 4.25 14.41
CA GLY A 66 -19.26 3.15 13.66
C GLY A 66 -20.07 1.86 13.71
N VAL A 67 -19.72 0.92 12.82
CA VAL A 67 -20.34 -0.42 12.73
C VAL A 67 -19.58 -1.48 13.54
N GLY A 68 -18.57 -1.08 14.32
CA GLY A 68 -17.67 -1.99 15.01
C GLY A 68 -16.99 -2.96 14.03
N THR A 69 -17.13 -4.26 14.29
CA THR A 69 -16.60 -5.36 13.46
C THR A 69 -17.66 -5.98 12.55
N ASP A 70 -18.84 -5.37 12.42
CA ASP A 70 -19.87 -5.86 11.49
C ASP A 70 -19.60 -5.35 10.06
N ASN A 71 -18.92 -6.19 9.27
CA ASN A 71 -18.63 -5.89 7.88
C ASN A 71 -19.86 -5.96 6.95
N VAL A 72 -20.93 -6.65 7.34
CA VAL A 72 -22.16 -6.71 6.55
C VAL A 72 -22.90 -5.37 6.66
N THR A 73 -23.03 -4.84 7.87
CA THR A 73 -23.59 -3.50 8.07
C THR A 73 -22.70 -2.43 7.43
N GLY A 74 -21.38 -2.57 7.50
CA GLY A 74 -20.44 -1.67 6.79
C GLY A 74 -20.68 -1.65 5.28
N ALA A 75 -20.87 -2.81 4.66
CA ALA A 75 -21.18 -2.91 3.23
C ALA A 75 -22.54 -2.30 2.89
N ARG A 76 -23.59 -2.60 3.67
CA ARG A 76 -24.95 -2.06 3.47
C ARG A 76 -24.96 -0.53 3.54
N VAL A 77 -24.42 0.04 4.62
CA VAL A 77 -24.33 1.49 4.80
C VAL A 77 -23.60 2.17 3.63
N THR A 78 -22.53 1.53 3.15
CA THR A 78 -21.77 2.06 2.00
C THR A 78 -22.58 2.03 0.72
N ALA A 79 -23.35 0.96 0.50
CA ALA A 79 -24.23 0.86 -0.66
C ALA A 79 -25.37 1.88 -0.62
N ASP A 80 -25.99 2.07 0.54
CA ASP A 80 -27.10 3.01 0.73
C ASP A 80 -26.68 4.47 0.52
N GLU A 81 -25.42 4.81 0.83
CA GLU A 81 -24.88 6.18 0.73
C GLU A 81 -23.79 6.31 -0.34
N ILE A 82 -23.76 5.42 -1.34
CA ILE A 82 -22.70 5.41 -2.36
C ILE A 82 -22.65 6.70 -3.17
N ASP A 83 -23.81 7.27 -3.50
CA ASP A 83 -23.92 8.50 -4.27
C ASP A 83 -23.27 9.69 -3.55
N ALA A 84 -23.35 9.74 -2.22
CA ALA A 84 -22.67 10.76 -1.43
C ALA A 84 -21.15 10.64 -1.53
N ILE A 85 -20.62 9.41 -1.56
CA ILE A 85 -19.19 9.15 -1.74
C ILE A 85 -18.75 9.59 -3.14
N ILE A 86 -19.49 9.22 -4.18
CA ILE A 86 -19.16 9.59 -5.57
C ILE A 86 -19.21 11.11 -5.76
N ASN A 87 -20.24 11.79 -5.24
CA ASN A 87 -20.33 13.25 -5.30
C ASN A 87 -19.11 13.94 -4.64
N ALA A 88 -18.61 13.38 -3.53
CA ALA A 88 -17.41 13.90 -2.87
C ALA A 88 -16.14 13.69 -3.72
N VAL A 89 -16.03 12.54 -4.40
CA VAL A 89 -14.95 12.25 -5.36
C VAL A 89 -14.99 13.23 -6.53
N ASP A 90 -16.15 13.41 -7.16
CA ASP A 90 -16.32 14.32 -8.30
C ASP A 90 -16.05 15.78 -7.93
N SER A 91 -16.50 16.21 -6.75
CA SER A 91 -16.27 17.57 -6.24
C SER A 91 -14.78 17.89 -6.05
N ARG A 92 -13.95 16.87 -5.82
CA ARG A 92 -12.49 16.99 -5.71
C ARG A 92 -11.78 17.00 -7.08
N GLY A 93 -12.48 16.60 -8.14
CA GLY A 93 -11.97 16.53 -9.50
C GLY A 93 -11.20 15.24 -9.79
N THR A 94 -11.55 14.60 -10.91
CA THR A 94 -10.99 13.32 -11.39
C THR A 94 -10.35 13.42 -12.78
N HIS A 95 -10.38 14.60 -13.42
CA HIS A 95 -10.03 14.80 -14.83
C HIS A 95 -8.56 14.55 -15.21
N ASP A 96 -7.67 14.52 -14.24
CA ASP A 96 -6.21 14.43 -14.42
C ASP A 96 -5.56 13.44 -13.45
N ILE A 97 -6.34 12.52 -12.89
CA ILE A 97 -5.81 11.40 -12.10
C ILE A 97 -5.51 10.24 -13.04
N ASP A 98 -4.47 9.49 -12.71
CA ASP A 98 -4.10 8.28 -13.45
C ASP A 98 -4.72 7.02 -12.83
N ALA A 99 -5.09 7.06 -11.53
CA ALA A 99 -5.71 5.93 -10.83
C ALA A 99 -6.44 6.37 -9.55
N PHE A 100 -7.39 5.52 -9.13
CA PHE A 100 -7.94 5.52 -7.77
C PHE A 100 -7.21 4.51 -6.90
N VAL A 101 -6.97 4.84 -5.63
CA VAL A 101 -6.43 3.90 -4.65
C VAL A 101 -7.27 3.92 -3.38
N ILE A 102 -8.02 2.84 -3.15
CA ILE A 102 -8.80 2.64 -1.92
C ILE A 102 -7.89 2.02 -0.86
N ILE A 103 -7.79 2.64 0.31
CA ILE A 103 -7.00 2.12 1.43
C ILE A 103 -7.95 1.72 2.55
N ALA A 104 -7.88 0.46 3.01
CA ALA A 104 -8.79 -0.03 4.05
C ALA A 104 -8.15 -1.13 4.92
N GLY A 105 -8.49 -1.09 6.21
CA GLY A 105 -8.26 -2.21 7.12
C GLY A 105 -9.29 -3.30 6.87
N LEU A 106 -8.85 -4.50 6.47
CA LEU A 106 -9.74 -5.57 6.03
C LEU A 106 -10.40 -6.32 7.20
N GLY A 107 -9.84 -6.23 8.41
CA GLY A 107 -10.38 -6.90 9.60
C GLY A 107 -11.52 -6.17 10.33
N GLY A 108 -11.71 -4.87 10.07
CA GLY A 108 -12.74 -4.07 10.75
C GLY A 108 -14.17 -4.33 10.22
N GLY A 109 -15.10 -3.41 10.49
CA GLY A 109 -16.44 -3.42 9.90
C GLY A 109 -16.56 -2.47 8.70
N THR A 110 -16.29 -1.17 8.91
CA THR A 110 -16.47 -0.13 7.88
C THR A 110 -15.56 -0.32 6.67
N GLY A 111 -14.24 -0.38 6.90
CA GLY A 111 -13.25 -0.57 5.83
C GLY A 111 -13.43 -1.92 5.11
N SER A 112 -13.61 -2.98 5.90
CA SER A 112 -13.82 -4.35 5.43
C SER A 112 -15.03 -4.49 4.51
N GLY A 113 -16.17 -3.95 4.91
CA GLY A 113 -17.43 -4.05 4.16
C GLY A 113 -17.56 -3.02 3.03
N GLY A 114 -17.11 -1.80 3.26
CA GLY A 114 -17.33 -0.70 2.33
C GLY A 114 -16.31 -0.60 1.20
N SER A 115 -15.05 -0.99 1.42
CA SER A 115 -14.03 -0.89 0.36
C SER A 115 -14.33 -1.71 -0.89
N PRO A 116 -14.85 -2.96 -0.83
CA PRO A 116 -15.20 -3.69 -2.04
C PRO A 116 -16.43 -3.10 -2.75
N VAL A 117 -17.40 -2.58 -1.98
CA VAL A 117 -18.59 -1.91 -2.53
C VAL A 117 -18.15 -0.67 -3.32
N LEU A 118 -17.27 0.15 -2.75
CA LEU A 118 -16.75 1.33 -3.42
C LEU A 118 -15.91 0.96 -4.66
N ALA A 119 -15.02 -0.02 -4.57
CA ALA A 119 -14.18 -0.47 -5.69
C ALA A 119 -15.04 -0.84 -6.90
N ARG A 120 -16.09 -1.65 -6.66
CA ARG A 120 -17.07 -2.04 -7.68
C ARG A 120 -17.73 -0.84 -8.35
N HIS A 121 -18.11 0.17 -7.58
CA HIS A 121 -18.79 1.35 -8.12
C HIS A 121 -17.83 2.24 -8.92
N LEU A 122 -16.62 2.52 -8.39
CA LEU A 122 -15.62 3.31 -9.10
C LEU A 122 -15.27 2.69 -10.46
N LYS A 123 -15.08 1.37 -10.54
CA LYS A 123 -14.79 0.67 -11.81
C LYS A 123 -15.91 0.75 -12.84
N ARG A 124 -17.15 0.98 -12.41
CA ARG A 124 -18.31 1.09 -13.31
C ARG A 124 -18.45 2.49 -13.90
N ILE A 125 -18.00 3.51 -13.17
CA ILE A 125 -18.27 4.92 -13.50
C ILE A 125 -17.03 5.62 -14.08
N TYR A 126 -15.82 5.22 -13.67
CA TYR A 126 -14.56 5.80 -14.13
C TYR A 126 -13.80 4.85 -15.06
N ARG A 127 -12.92 5.41 -15.90
CA ARG A 127 -12.10 4.64 -16.84
C ARG A 127 -10.73 4.32 -16.26
N GLU A 128 -10.28 5.16 -15.34
CA GLU A 128 -9.04 5.05 -14.61
C GLU A 128 -9.05 3.78 -13.74
N PRO A 129 -7.94 3.05 -13.66
CA PRO A 129 -7.85 1.85 -12.86
C PRO A 129 -8.11 2.14 -11.37
N VAL A 130 -8.77 1.20 -10.71
CA VAL A 130 -9.10 1.24 -9.29
C VAL A 130 -8.28 0.20 -8.56
N TYR A 131 -7.25 0.65 -7.86
CA TYR A 131 -6.42 -0.19 -7.02
C TYR A 131 -6.90 -0.17 -5.57
N ALA A 132 -6.49 -1.17 -4.82
CA ALA A 132 -6.69 -1.21 -3.38
C ALA A 132 -5.39 -1.48 -2.63
N ILE A 133 -5.26 -0.90 -1.43
CA ILE A 133 -4.27 -1.28 -0.42
C ILE A 133 -5.05 -1.85 0.77
N GLY A 134 -5.04 -3.17 0.86
CA GLY A 134 -5.67 -3.93 1.95
C GLY A 134 -4.70 -4.17 3.10
N ILE A 135 -5.06 -3.72 4.30
CA ILE A 135 -4.27 -3.98 5.51
C ILE A 135 -4.85 -5.17 6.23
N LEU A 136 -4.06 -6.24 6.35
CA LEU A 136 -4.45 -7.45 7.07
C LEU A 136 -4.23 -7.25 8.58
N PRO A 137 -5.17 -7.71 9.41
CA PRO A 137 -4.99 -7.72 10.86
C PRO A 137 -3.94 -8.76 11.24
N ALA A 138 -3.27 -8.52 12.35
CA ALA A 138 -2.45 -9.54 12.96
C ALA A 138 -3.31 -10.64 13.63
N PRO A 139 -2.88 -11.90 13.68
CA PRO A 139 -3.66 -13.00 14.27
C PRO A 139 -4.16 -12.73 15.70
N GLU A 140 -3.37 -12.02 16.49
CA GLU A 140 -3.59 -11.69 17.91
C GLU A 140 -4.69 -10.65 18.12
N GLU A 141 -5.08 -9.92 17.07
CA GLU A 141 -6.27 -9.05 17.12
C GLU A 141 -7.54 -9.89 17.31
N GLY A 142 -7.52 -11.16 16.88
CA GLY A 142 -8.56 -12.14 17.16
C GLY A 142 -9.17 -12.76 15.90
N ARG A 143 -9.83 -13.92 16.08
CA ARG A 143 -10.39 -14.73 14.99
C ARG A 143 -11.45 -13.99 14.18
N LEU A 144 -12.24 -13.11 14.81
CA LEU A 144 -13.25 -12.30 14.12
C LEU A 144 -12.63 -11.34 13.09
N TYR A 145 -11.53 -10.66 13.43
CA TYR A 145 -10.83 -9.76 12.51
C TYR A 145 -10.24 -10.54 11.34
N SER A 146 -9.64 -11.71 11.61
CA SER A 146 -9.12 -12.59 10.54
C SER A 146 -10.25 -13.08 9.61
N TYR A 147 -11.40 -13.45 10.18
CA TYR A 147 -12.60 -13.84 9.41
C TYR A 147 -13.11 -12.71 8.51
N ASN A 148 -13.22 -11.49 9.05
CA ASN A 148 -13.61 -10.31 8.30
C ASN A 148 -12.61 -10.00 7.17
N ALA A 149 -11.32 -10.09 7.47
CA ALA A 149 -10.26 -9.85 6.50
C ALA A 149 -10.33 -10.83 5.33
N ALA A 150 -10.54 -12.11 5.59
CA ALA A 150 -10.67 -13.12 4.55
C ALA A 150 -11.88 -12.86 3.63
N ARG A 151 -13.05 -12.54 4.20
CA ARG A 151 -14.26 -12.21 3.42
C ARG A 151 -14.08 -10.94 2.58
N SER A 152 -13.53 -9.90 3.20
CA SER A 152 -13.27 -8.62 2.54
C SER A 152 -12.26 -8.80 1.42
N LEU A 153 -11.13 -9.46 1.68
CA LEU A 153 -10.09 -9.72 0.70
C LEU A 153 -10.62 -10.49 -0.51
N SER A 154 -11.36 -11.58 -0.27
CA SER A 154 -11.95 -12.39 -1.34
C SER A 154 -12.89 -11.58 -2.23
N THR A 155 -13.57 -10.57 -1.69
CA THR A 155 -14.41 -9.68 -2.49
C THR A 155 -13.57 -8.62 -3.18
N LEU A 156 -12.71 -7.93 -2.43
CA LEU A 156 -11.91 -6.79 -2.90
C LEU A 156 -10.99 -7.16 -4.06
N VAL A 157 -10.35 -8.34 -4.02
CA VAL A 157 -9.46 -8.82 -5.10
C VAL A 157 -10.21 -8.98 -6.43
N ASN A 158 -11.51 -9.30 -6.38
CA ASN A 158 -12.35 -9.41 -7.57
C ASN A 158 -12.92 -8.06 -8.03
N GLU A 159 -13.07 -7.09 -7.12
CA GLU A 159 -13.66 -5.78 -7.42
C GLU A 159 -12.63 -4.69 -7.71
N ALA A 160 -11.35 -4.88 -7.36
CA ALA A 160 -10.27 -3.95 -7.72
C ALA A 160 -9.54 -4.43 -8.99
N ASP A 161 -8.90 -3.52 -9.72
CA ASP A 161 -8.01 -3.86 -10.85
C ASP A 161 -6.69 -4.47 -10.39
N ASN A 162 -6.28 -4.20 -9.15
CA ASN A 162 -5.21 -4.89 -8.45
C ASN A 162 -5.28 -4.58 -6.95
N THR A 163 -4.91 -5.53 -6.09
CA THR A 163 -4.92 -5.34 -4.63
C THR A 163 -3.52 -5.52 -4.04
N PHE A 164 -2.91 -4.43 -3.62
CA PHE A 164 -1.73 -4.47 -2.76
C PHE A 164 -2.10 -4.90 -1.35
N ILE A 165 -1.27 -5.76 -0.76
CA ILE A 165 -1.49 -6.23 0.61
C ILE A 165 -0.35 -5.80 1.53
N PHE A 166 -0.73 -5.30 2.70
CA PHE A 166 0.16 -5.04 3.81
C PHE A 166 -0.25 -5.90 5.00
N ASP A 167 0.62 -6.81 5.43
CA ASP A 167 0.36 -7.70 6.56
C ASP A 167 0.90 -7.12 7.87
N ASN A 168 0.03 -6.69 8.79
CA ASN A 168 0.47 -6.11 10.06
C ASN A 168 1.35 -7.09 10.87
N SER A 169 1.12 -8.40 10.79
CA SER A 169 1.94 -9.38 11.52
C SER A 169 3.39 -9.44 11.04
N ALA A 170 3.65 -9.26 9.75
CA ALA A 170 5.00 -9.31 9.18
C ALA A 170 5.90 -8.14 9.63
N TRP A 171 5.31 -7.09 10.20
CA TRP A 171 5.99 -5.83 10.49
C TRP A 171 6.05 -5.46 11.97
N LYS A 172 5.67 -6.37 12.87
CA LYS A 172 5.69 -6.14 14.32
C LYS A 172 7.09 -6.04 14.89
N ASN A 173 7.25 -5.23 15.93
CA ASN A 173 8.41 -5.26 16.82
C ASN A 173 7.96 -5.69 18.22
N GLU A 174 8.80 -6.43 18.93
CA GLU A 174 8.51 -6.81 20.31
C GLU A 174 8.62 -5.60 21.25
N GLY A 175 7.71 -5.50 22.22
CA GLY A 175 7.77 -4.49 23.28
C GLY A 175 7.29 -3.08 22.92
N GLU A 176 6.78 -2.86 21.70
CA GLU A 176 6.21 -1.55 21.31
C GLU A 176 4.73 -1.41 21.71
N SER A 177 4.28 -0.17 21.97
CA SER A 177 2.86 0.09 22.23
C SER A 177 2.03 -0.09 20.95
N VAL A 178 0.75 -0.48 21.08
CA VAL A 178 -0.15 -0.64 19.92
C VAL A 178 -0.25 0.64 19.09
N LYS A 179 -0.24 1.81 19.74
CA LYS A 179 -0.32 3.11 19.05
C LYS A 179 0.95 3.38 18.23
N ASP A 180 2.12 3.15 18.82
CA ASP A 180 3.41 3.39 18.16
C ASP A 180 3.63 2.38 17.04
N ALA A 181 3.23 1.12 17.24
CA ALA A 181 3.18 0.11 16.21
C ALA A 181 2.41 0.62 15.00
N TYR A 182 1.12 0.98 15.16
CA TYR A 182 0.32 1.47 14.04
C TYR A 182 0.89 2.72 13.37
N SER A 183 1.44 3.66 14.14
CA SER A 183 2.08 4.84 13.57
C SER A 183 3.26 4.46 12.68
N ARG A 184 4.11 3.54 13.14
CA ARG A 184 5.26 3.04 12.38
C ARG A 184 4.83 2.23 11.16
N LEU A 185 3.83 1.35 11.29
CA LEU A 185 3.29 0.56 10.18
C LEU A 185 2.73 1.47 9.08
N ASN A 186 1.96 2.50 9.46
CA ASN A 186 1.43 3.47 8.50
C ASN A 186 2.56 4.22 7.78
N ASP A 187 3.63 4.57 8.49
CA ASP A 187 4.80 5.21 7.90
C ASP A 187 5.55 4.28 6.92
N GLU A 188 5.67 2.98 7.24
CA GLU A 188 6.21 1.97 6.30
C GLU A 188 5.34 1.83 5.03
N ILE A 189 4.01 1.90 5.14
CA ILE A 189 3.09 1.93 4.00
C ILE A 189 3.36 3.19 3.16
N VAL A 190 3.28 4.36 3.77
CA VAL A 190 3.40 5.66 3.07
C VAL A 190 4.77 5.81 2.41
N ARG A 191 5.86 5.35 3.04
CA ARG A 191 7.21 5.38 2.44
C ARG A 191 7.29 4.57 1.16
N ARG A 192 6.74 3.35 1.13
CA ARG A 192 6.81 2.44 -0.05
C ARG A 192 5.96 2.92 -1.20
N PHE A 193 4.66 3.05 -0.91
CA PHE A 193 3.67 3.41 -1.90
C PHE A 193 3.80 4.88 -2.32
N GLY A 194 4.32 5.75 -1.45
CA GLY A 194 4.58 7.14 -1.77
C GLY A 194 5.72 7.32 -2.79
N VAL A 195 6.72 6.44 -2.80
CA VAL A 195 7.73 6.41 -3.88
C VAL A 195 7.14 5.80 -5.14
N LEU A 196 6.45 4.65 -5.02
CA LEU A 196 5.82 3.96 -6.14
C LEU A 196 4.88 4.86 -6.95
N PHE A 197 3.94 5.53 -6.27
CA PHE A 197 2.92 6.33 -6.96
C PHE A 197 3.41 7.70 -7.40
N ARG A 198 4.50 8.23 -6.83
CA ARG A 198 5.11 9.47 -7.36
C ARG A 198 5.94 9.23 -8.62
N ALA A 199 6.33 7.98 -8.90
CA ALA A 199 6.94 7.63 -10.18
C ALA A 199 6.05 8.10 -11.34
N GLY A 200 6.64 8.73 -12.35
CA GLY A 200 5.93 9.32 -13.49
C GLY A 200 5.57 10.80 -13.35
N GLU A 201 5.74 11.43 -12.19
CA GLU A 201 5.64 12.89 -12.10
C GLU A 201 6.94 13.55 -12.54
N VAL A 202 6.86 14.55 -13.42
CA VAL A 202 8.00 15.38 -13.80
C VAL A 202 8.30 16.36 -12.67
N GLY A 203 9.13 15.93 -11.73
CA GLY A 203 9.63 16.78 -10.64
C GLY A 203 10.77 17.70 -11.08
N LYS A 204 11.13 18.66 -10.22
CA LYS A 204 12.35 19.49 -10.37
C LYS A 204 13.66 18.72 -10.14
N GLY A 205 13.59 17.39 -10.03
CA GLY A 205 14.66 16.50 -9.57
C GLY A 205 15.75 16.17 -10.60
N GLY A 206 15.65 16.72 -11.81
CA GLY A 206 16.61 16.48 -12.90
C GLY A 206 16.06 15.56 -13.99
N VAL A 207 16.92 15.18 -14.92
CA VAL A 207 16.61 14.25 -16.03
C VAL A 207 17.07 12.85 -15.60
N GLY A 208 16.15 11.90 -15.56
CA GLY A 208 16.47 10.49 -15.31
C GLY A 208 17.04 9.83 -16.57
N GLU A 209 17.76 8.73 -16.41
CA GLU A 209 18.27 7.98 -17.57
C GLU A 209 17.18 7.07 -18.18
N MET A 210 16.24 6.60 -17.36
CA MET A 210 15.06 5.82 -17.78
C MET A 210 13.85 6.11 -16.89
N VAL A 211 13.24 7.28 -17.04
CA VAL A 211 12.14 7.71 -16.16
C VAL A 211 10.94 6.76 -16.27
N VAL A 212 10.48 6.24 -15.15
CA VAL A 212 9.22 5.46 -15.06
C VAL A 212 8.04 6.40 -15.24
N ASP A 213 7.10 6.09 -16.13
CA ASP A 213 5.82 6.80 -16.25
C ASP A 213 4.68 6.08 -15.52
N SER A 214 3.51 6.71 -15.45
CA SER A 214 2.31 6.07 -14.87
C SER A 214 1.91 4.79 -15.62
N SER A 215 2.15 4.73 -16.94
CA SER A 215 1.82 3.58 -17.78
C SER A 215 2.58 2.33 -17.38
N GLU A 216 3.85 2.44 -17.00
CA GLU A 216 4.68 1.31 -16.55
C GLU A 216 4.13 0.69 -15.24
N VAL A 217 3.68 1.53 -14.31
CA VAL A 217 3.00 1.08 -13.08
C VAL A 217 1.68 0.41 -13.42
N ILE A 218 0.85 1.06 -14.24
CA ILE A 218 -0.46 0.54 -14.64
C ILE A 218 -0.29 -0.81 -15.34
N ASN A 219 0.62 -0.92 -16.30
CA ASN A 219 0.90 -2.12 -17.08
C ASN A 219 1.43 -3.26 -16.21
N THR A 220 2.23 -2.96 -15.19
CA THR A 220 2.69 -3.98 -14.23
C THR A 220 1.53 -4.55 -13.43
N LEU A 221 0.55 -3.72 -13.08
CA LEU A 221 -0.62 -4.12 -12.30
C LEU A 221 -1.76 -4.71 -13.14
N ARG A 222 -1.66 -4.65 -14.48
CA ARG A 222 -2.58 -5.36 -15.39
C ARG A 222 -2.46 -6.85 -15.12
N GLY A 223 -3.59 -7.51 -14.86
CA GLY A 223 -3.64 -8.93 -14.48
C GLY A 223 -4.50 -9.19 -13.25
N GLY A 224 -4.74 -8.17 -12.42
CA GLY A 224 -5.55 -8.34 -11.21
C GLY A 224 -4.81 -9.04 -10.10
N GLY A 225 -5.58 -9.63 -9.19
CA GLY A 225 -5.02 -10.41 -8.10
C GLY A 225 -4.35 -9.58 -7.02
N ILE A 226 -3.38 -10.23 -6.35
CA ILE A 226 -2.67 -9.69 -5.19
C ILE A 226 -1.28 -9.24 -5.61
N SER A 227 -0.84 -8.11 -5.07
CA SER A 227 0.51 -7.58 -5.25
C SER A 227 1.18 -7.30 -3.92
N THR A 228 2.51 -7.35 -3.91
CA THR A 228 3.36 -7.04 -2.75
C THR A 228 4.49 -6.10 -3.16
N VAL A 229 5.03 -5.36 -2.19
CA VAL A 229 6.07 -4.36 -2.43
C VAL A 229 7.29 -4.63 -1.53
N GLY A 230 8.45 -4.72 -2.15
CA GLY A 230 9.77 -4.70 -1.53
C GLY A 230 10.35 -3.29 -1.52
N TYR A 231 11.16 -2.98 -0.50
CA TYR A 231 11.74 -1.64 -0.33
C TYR A 231 13.08 -1.67 0.39
N ALA A 232 14.04 -0.92 -0.12
CA ALA A 232 15.33 -0.71 0.53
C ALA A 232 15.87 0.70 0.24
N ILE A 233 16.69 1.23 1.16
CA ILE A 233 17.37 2.52 1.00
C ILE A 233 18.88 2.40 1.19
N SER A 234 19.64 3.08 0.35
CA SER A 234 21.08 3.31 0.53
C SER A 234 21.32 4.81 0.69
N GLU A 235 22.28 5.20 1.51
CA GLU A 235 22.77 6.58 1.50
C GLU A 235 23.42 6.88 0.15
N LYS A 236 23.26 8.14 -0.30
CA LYS A 236 24.02 8.72 -1.41
C LYS A 236 25.50 8.64 -1.07
N ILE A 237 26.34 8.32 -2.04
CA ILE A 237 27.78 8.39 -1.78
C ILE A 237 28.19 9.86 -1.87
N SER A 238 28.25 10.52 -0.73
CA SER A 238 29.05 11.75 -0.62
C SER A 238 30.50 11.42 -1.00
N PRO A 239 31.22 12.29 -1.73
CA PRO A 239 32.68 12.20 -1.72
C PRO A 239 33.10 12.28 -0.25
N ARG A 240 33.80 11.25 0.25
CA ARG A 240 34.27 11.21 1.64
C ARG A 240 35.15 12.43 1.92
N THR A 241 34.58 13.50 2.47
CA THR A 241 35.36 14.52 3.16
C THR A 241 35.81 13.87 4.46
N LYS A 242 36.99 13.25 4.46
CA LYS A 242 37.63 12.74 5.69
C LYS A 242 37.64 13.87 6.71
N GLN A 243 36.80 13.76 7.75
CA GLN A 243 36.89 14.57 8.95
C GLN A 243 38.31 14.40 9.50
N SER A 244 38.99 15.52 9.62
CA SER A 244 40.34 15.62 10.17
C SER A 244 40.32 15.20 11.65
N GLN A 245 40.72 13.97 11.95
CA GLN A 245 41.40 13.73 13.22
C GLN A 245 42.82 14.28 13.08
N GLY A 246 43.09 15.29 13.91
CA GLY A 246 44.27 16.11 13.82
C GLY A 246 45.56 15.41 14.23
N ILE A 247 46.62 16.00 13.69
CA ILE A 247 47.96 16.17 14.25
C ILE A 247 48.76 14.87 14.44
N PHE A 248 49.53 14.52 13.39
CA PHE A 248 50.88 13.94 13.39
C PHE A 248 51.07 12.96 12.22
N SER A 249 51.30 13.52 11.03
CA SER A 249 52.23 12.94 10.03
C SER A 249 52.36 13.92 8.86
N SER A 250 52.89 15.10 9.17
CA SER A 250 53.64 15.84 8.16
C SER A 250 54.90 15.03 7.85
N LEU A 251 54.90 14.30 6.73
CA LEU A 251 56.02 14.22 5.80
C LEU A 251 55.75 13.17 4.71
N VAL A 252 56.02 13.63 3.48
CA VAL A 252 56.20 12.85 2.24
C VAL A 252 54.97 12.69 1.34
N ARG A 253 55.18 13.19 0.11
CA ARG A 253 54.46 12.99 -1.16
C ARG A 253 53.22 13.85 -1.45
N LYS A 254 53.55 15.00 -2.04
CA LYS A 254 52.85 15.61 -3.18
C LYS A 254 52.40 14.51 -4.16
N LYS A 255 51.13 14.11 -4.07
CA LYS A 255 50.42 13.32 -5.08
C LYS A 255 49.03 13.94 -5.20
N GLU A 256 48.64 14.22 -6.43
CA GLU A 256 47.39 14.84 -6.82
C GLU A 256 46.22 14.21 -6.06
N ARG A 257 45.36 15.07 -5.47
CA ARG A 257 44.05 14.66 -4.97
C ARG A 257 43.20 14.30 -6.19
N THR A 258 43.23 13.03 -6.59
CA THR A 258 42.22 12.47 -7.47
C THR A 258 40.95 12.33 -6.64
N GLU A 259 39.92 13.13 -6.94
CA GLU A 259 38.56 12.74 -6.61
C GLU A 259 38.33 11.37 -7.26
N GLU A 260 38.14 10.31 -6.48
CA GLU A 260 37.76 9.00 -7.02
C GLU A 260 36.32 9.13 -7.55
N VAL A 261 36.21 9.52 -8.83
CA VAL A 261 34.97 9.42 -9.59
C VAL A 261 34.63 7.93 -9.64
N LEU A 262 33.55 7.54 -8.95
CA LEU A 262 33.01 6.18 -9.04
C LEU A 262 32.79 5.83 -10.51
N THR A 263 33.29 4.66 -10.92
CA THR A 263 33.08 4.18 -12.28
C THR A 263 31.59 3.83 -12.47
N GLY A 264 31.12 3.82 -13.73
CA GLY A 264 29.76 3.36 -14.02
C GLY A 264 29.50 1.92 -13.55
N GLU A 265 30.53 1.07 -13.52
CA GLU A 265 30.40 -0.31 -13.05
C GLU A 265 30.13 -0.40 -11.54
N ASP A 266 30.72 0.48 -10.74
CA ASP A 266 30.49 0.55 -9.29
C ASP A 266 29.07 0.99 -8.95
N LYS A 267 28.51 1.93 -9.73
CA LYS A 267 27.11 2.37 -9.58
C LYS A 267 26.14 1.25 -9.93
N SER A 268 26.34 0.57 -11.08
CA SER A 268 25.51 -0.56 -11.48
C SER A 268 25.45 -1.64 -10.38
N ALA A 269 26.60 -1.98 -9.80
CA ALA A 269 26.67 -3.02 -8.76
C ALA A 269 25.89 -2.64 -7.49
N LYS A 270 25.97 -1.38 -7.06
CA LYS A 270 25.23 -0.87 -5.90
C LYS A 270 23.72 -0.86 -6.13
N ILE A 271 23.29 -0.46 -7.32
CA ILE A 271 21.87 -0.51 -7.72
C ILE A 271 21.34 -1.94 -7.65
N ILE A 272 22.06 -2.90 -8.25
CA ILE A 272 21.66 -4.31 -8.24
C ILE A 272 21.57 -4.84 -6.80
N ALA A 273 22.56 -4.52 -5.96
CA ALA A 273 22.53 -4.92 -4.55
C ALA A 273 21.35 -4.31 -3.78
N LEU A 274 21.01 -3.04 -4.07
CA LEU A 274 19.88 -2.35 -3.47
C LEU A 274 18.55 -2.98 -3.87
N VAL A 275 18.35 -3.28 -5.15
CA VAL A 275 17.15 -3.97 -5.68
C VAL A 275 17.01 -5.37 -5.09
N ARG A 276 18.11 -6.13 -5.03
CA ARG A 276 18.12 -7.44 -4.37
C ARG A 276 17.68 -7.36 -2.93
N ARG A 277 18.18 -6.37 -2.18
CA ARG A 277 17.76 -6.15 -0.78
C ARG A 277 16.30 -5.73 -0.66
N ALA A 278 15.78 -4.98 -1.63
CA ALA A 278 14.36 -4.61 -1.64
C ALA A 278 13.46 -5.84 -1.85
N MET A 279 13.80 -6.71 -2.81
CA MET A 279 13.01 -7.92 -3.14
C MET A 279 13.18 -9.05 -2.12
N LEU A 280 14.40 -9.31 -1.67
CA LEU A 280 14.72 -10.41 -0.73
C LEU A 280 14.54 -9.99 0.74
N GLY A 281 14.28 -8.70 0.99
CA GLY A 281 14.03 -8.15 2.30
C GLY A 281 12.61 -8.38 2.79
N ARG A 282 12.15 -7.52 3.69
CA ARG A 282 10.79 -7.58 4.23
C ARG A 282 9.81 -6.96 3.23
N LEU A 283 9.00 -7.81 2.59
CA LEU A 283 7.91 -7.42 1.70
C LEU A 283 6.68 -6.94 2.49
N THR A 284 5.81 -6.12 1.88
CA THR A 284 4.55 -5.71 2.52
C THR A 284 3.65 -6.90 2.84
N LEU A 285 3.64 -7.90 1.96
CA LEU A 285 3.09 -9.23 2.18
C LEU A 285 4.20 -10.26 1.90
N PRO A 286 4.69 -11.00 2.90
CA PRO A 286 5.60 -12.12 2.69
C PRO A 286 4.96 -13.17 1.78
N CYS A 287 5.68 -13.56 0.73
CA CYS A 287 5.19 -14.47 -0.30
C CYS A 287 6.33 -15.26 -0.95
N ASP A 288 5.94 -16.27 -1.72
CA ASP A 288 6.84 -16.87 -2.70
C ASP A 288 6.86 -16.00 -3.96
N TYR A 289 7.90 -15.15 -4.07
CA TYR A 289 8.07 -14.23 -5.19
C TYR A 289 8.24 -14.94 -6.53
N SER A 290 8.66 -16.22 -6.54
CA SER A 290 8.80 -16.99 -7.78
C SER A 290 7.46 -17.20 -8.50
N THR A 291 6.34 -16.98 -7.80
CA THR A 291 4.99 -17.09 -8.37
C THR A 291 4.46 -15.79 -8.98
N ALA A 292 5.20 -14.68 -8.93
CA ALA A 292 4.75 -13.40 -9.48
C ALA A 292 4.71 -13.44 -11.02
N GLU A 293 3.64 -12.91 -11.61
CA GLU A 293 3.50 -12.83 -13.08
C GLU A 293 4.20 -11.61 -13.68
N ARG A 294 4.34 -10.52 -12.91
CA ARG A 294 4.93 -9.27 -13.40
C ARG A 294 5.75 -8.59 -12.32
N GLY A 295 6.78 -7.87 -12.76
CA GLY A 295 7.67 -7.10 -11.89
C GLY A 295 7.78 -5.63 -12.30
N LEU A 296 7.98 -4.75 -11.32
CA LEU A 296 8.45 -3.38 -11.56
C LEU A 296 9.63 -3.08 -10.64
N VAL A 297 10.73 -2.61 -11.23
CA VAL A 297 11.89 -2.09 -10.49
C VAL A 297 11.91 -0.57 -10.62
N LEU A 298 11.75 0.13 -9.51
CA LEU A 298 11.79 1.59 -9.47
C LEU A 298 12.91 2.06 -8.55
N LEU A 299 13.80 2.91 -9.06
CA LEU A 299 14.82 3.59 -8.27
C LEU A 299 14.44 5.05 -8.07
N ALA A 300 14.48 5.55 -6.84
CA ALA A 300 14.23 6.95 -6.54
C ALA A 300 15.40 7.56 -5.78
N GLY A 301 15.88 8.72 -6.21
CA GLY A 301 17.02 9.40 -5.59
C GLY A 301 17.66 10.43 -6.52
N PRO A 302 18.83 10.96 -6.15
CA PRO A 302 19.53 11.96 -6.95
C PRO A 302 19.89 11.44 -8.34
N SER A 303 19.74 12.28 -9.37
CA SER A 303 20.02 11.94 -10.77
C SER A 303 21.44 11.41 -10.97
N GLU A 304 22.41 11.92 -10.23
CA GLU A 304 23.82 11.53 -10.29
C GLU A 304 24.10 10.13 -9.73
N GLU A 305 23.16 9.54 -8.98
CA GLU A 305 23.25 8.16 -8.48
C GLU A 305 22.53 7.16 -9.40
N MET A 306 21.81 7.65 -10.41
CA MET A 306 21.12 6.79 -11.38
C MET A 306 22.10 6.25 -12.41
N ASP A 307 21.88 5.01 -12.82
CA ASP A 307 22.67 4.34 -13.86
C ASP A 307 21.79 3.32 -14.60
N ARG A 308 21.59 3.57 -15.89
CA ARG A 308 20.75 2.77 -16.79
C ARG A 308 21.19 1.31 -16.84
N LYS A 309 22.50 1.05 -16.86
CA LYS A 309 23.04 -0.32 -16.89
C LYS A 309 22.66 -1.08 -15.61
N GLY A 310 22.68 -0.41 -14.46
CA GLY A 310 22.24 -0.94 -13.17
C GLY A 310 20.76 -1.28 -13.15
N VAL A 311 19.90 -0.39 -13.68
CA VAL A 311 18.46 -0.63 -13.79
C VAL A 311 18.16 -1.81 -14.71
N GLU A 312 18.74 -1.86 -15.92
CA GLU A 312 18.51 -2.98 -16.86
C GLU A 312 18.96 -4.32 -16.29
N LYS A 313 20.15 -4.39 -15.67
CA LYS A 313 20.61 -5.61 -15.00
C LYS A 313 19.72 -6.02 -13.83
N SER A 314 19.14 -5.04 -13.13
CA SER A 314 18.21 -5.31 -12.04
C SER A 314 16.89 -5.87 -12.55
N LYS A 315 16.37 -5.35 -13.67
CA LYS A 315 15.18 -5.89 -14.34
C LYS A 315 15.40 -7.35 -14.75
N SER A 316 16.50 -7.64 -15.45
CA SER A 316 16.83 -9.02 -15.85
C SER A 316 16.97 -9.94 -14.64
N TRP A 317 17.61 -9.48 -13.56
CA TRP A 317 17.71 -10.28 -12.34
C TRP A 317 16.34 -10.58 -11.71
N VAL A 318 15.42 -9.60 -11.67
CA VAL A 318 14.06 -9.85 -11.16
C VAL A 318 13.31 -10.82 -12.09
N GLU A 319 13.44 -10.65 -13.41
CA GLU A 319 12.81 -11.52 -14.42
C GLU A 319 13.25 -12.99 -14.26
N GLU A 320 14.54 -13.23 -14.00
CA GLU A 320 15.10 -14.56 -13.74
C GLU A 320 14.56 -15.22 -12.46
N ASN A 321 13.94 -14.46 -11.55
CA ASN A 321 13.50 -14.93 -10.23
C ASN A 321 11.98 -14.97 -10.04
N ILE A 322 11.19 -14.61 -11.06
CA ILE A 322 9.72 -14.66 -11.03
C ILE A 322 9.18 -15.59 -12.13
N ALA A 323 7.89 -15.94 -12.08
CA ALA A 323 7.29 -16.86 -13.05
C ALA A 323 7.06 -16.21 -14.41
N GLY A 324 6.72 -14.93 -14.42
CA GLY A 324 6.46 -14.21 -15.67
C GLY A 324 7.69 -13.54 -16.28
N VAL A 325 7.54 -13.13 -17.53
CA VAL A 325 8.63 -12.53 -18.33
C VAL A 325 8.54 -10.99 -18.40
N GLU A 326 7.47 -10.40 -17.86
CA GLU A 326 7.26 -8.96 -17.94
C GLU A 326 7.81 -8.24 -16.70
N VAL A 327 9.07 -7.78 -16.81
CA VAL A 327 9.66 -6.87 -15.81
C VAL A 327 9.91 -5.50 -16.41
N ARG A 328 9.22 -4.53 -15.82
CA ARG A 328 9.36 -3.10 -16.11
C ARG A 328 10.33 -2.47 -15.15
N GLY A 329 10.87 -1.31 -15.50
CA GLY A 329 11.65 -0.57 -14.54
C GLY A 329 12.31 0.68 -15.08
N GLY A 330 12.73 1.51 -14.14
CA GLY A 330 13.27 2.82 -14.42
C GLY A 330 13.62 3.58 -13.15
N ASP A 331 13.89 4.86 -13.33
CA ASP A 331 14.25 5.80 -12.27
C ASP A 331 13.18 6.88 -12.04
N TYR A 332 13.25 7.49 -10.87
CA TYR A 332 12.48 8.63 -10.42
C TYR A 332 13.43 9.62 -9.73
N PRO A 333 14.02 10.56 -10.50
CA PRO A 333 14.95 11.54 -9.98
C PRO A 333 14.29 12.44 -8.93
N VAL A 334 14.82 12.44 -7.71
CA VAL A 334 14.36 13.27 -6.60
C VAL A 334 15.54 13.71 -5.73
N GLN A 335 15.51 14.96 -5.27
CA GLN A 335 16.52 15.49 -4.37
C GLN A 335 16.42 14.79 -3.00
N SER A 336 17.47 14.07 -2.61
CA SER A 336 17.48 13.22 -1.42
C SER A 336 18.93 12.85 -1.04
N GLU A 337 19.20 12.64 0.25
CA GLU A 337 20.46 12.05 0.72
C GLU A 337 20.48 10.52 0.58
N TYR A 338 19.42 9.93 0.03
CA TYR A 338 19.24 8.50 -0.11
C TYR A 338 18.78 8.12 -1.51
N VAL A 339 19.21 6.93 -1.94
CA VAL A 339 18.65 6.18 -3.08
C VAL A 339 17.74 5.09 -2.53
N ALA A 340 16.47 5.10 -2.91
CA ALA A 340 15.50 4.06 -2.61
C ALA A 340 15.32 3.13 -3.81
N ALA A 341 15.18 1.83 -3.56
CA ALA A 341 14.65 0.89 -4.53
C ALA A 341 13.29 0.38 -4.05
N VAL A 342 12.32 0.38 -4.96
CA VAL A 342 11.01 -0.23 -4.81
C VAL A 342 10.91 -1.37 -5.82
N VAL A 343 10.52 -2.55 -5.34
CA VAL A 343 10.25 -3.70 -6.21
C VAL A 343 8.79 -4.08 -6.04
N VAL A 344 7.99 -3.96 -7.09
CA VAL A 344 6.61 -4.47 -7.10
C VAL A 344 6.62 -5.87 -7.70
N LEU A 345 5.99 -6.80 -6.99
CA LEU A 345 5.71 -8.15 -7.48
C LEU A 345 4.20 -8.26 -7.60
N ALA A 346 3.71 -8.34 -8.85
CA ALA A 346 2.30 -8.27 -9.15
C ALA A 346 1.73 -9.64 -9.54
N THR A 347 0.47 -9.84 -9.17
CA THR A 347 -0.28 -11.09 -9.42
C THR A 347 0.44 -12.29 -8.80
N ILE A 348 0.79 -12.19 -7.52
CA ILE A 348 1.45 -13.29 -6.80
C ILE A 348 0.48 -14.47 -6.61
N GLY A 349 0.96 -15.69 -6.85
CA GLY A 349 0.17 -16.91 -6.74
C GLY A 349 0.19 -17.57 -5.36
N ASN A 350 1.24 -17.33 -4.56
CA ASN A 350 1.40 -17.99 -3.26
C ASN A 350 1.90 -17.05 -2.16
N ALA A 351 1.05 -16.84 -1.16
CA ALA A 351 1.39 -16.16 0.09
C ALA A 351 0.78 -16.91 1.27
N PRO A 352 1.60 -17.49 2.18
CA PRO A 352 1.11 -18.31 3.30
C PRO A 352 0.04 -17.62 4.15
N ARG A 353 0.22 -16.32 4.42
CA ARG A 353 -0.73 -15.52 5.20
C ARG A 353 -2.14 -15.48 4.59
N ILE A 354 -2.23 -15.50 3.26
CA ILE A 354 -3.52 -15.51 2.54
C ILE A 354 -4.19 -16.87 2.70
N THR A 355 -3.42 -17.95 2.57
CA THR A 355 -3.91 -19.32 2.81
C THR A 355 -4.47 -19.47 4.23
N ASP A 356 -3.73 -19.01 5.25
CA ASP A 356 -4.17 -19.06 6.64
C ASP A 356 -5.53 -18.34 6.84
N LEU A 357 -5.69 -17.16 6.23
CA LEU A 357 -6.94 -16.40 6.32
C LEU A 357 -8.12 -17.14 5.67
N LEU A 358 -7.90 -17.78 4.52
CA LEU A 358 -8.92 -18.56 3.83
C LEU A 358 -9.32 -19.81 4.64
N GLU A 359 -8.37 -20.47 5.29
CA GLU A 359 -8.65 -21.60 6.18
C GLU A 359 -9.44 -21.18 7.43
N ILE A 360 -9.09 -20.04 8.04
CA ILE A 360 -9.87 -19.45 9.13
C ILE A 360 -11.30 -19.16 8.65
N ALA A 361 -11.47 -18.60 7.45
CA ALA A 361 -12.80 -18.32 6.91
C ALA A 361 -13.63 -19.59 6.70
N LYS A 362 -13.02 -20.63 6.14
CA LYS A 362 -13.67 -21.92 5.91
C LYS A 362 -14.12 -22.57 7.22
N SER A 363 -13.20 -22.69 8.18
CA SER A 363 -13.50 -23.30 9.50
C SER A 363 -14.57 -22.50 10.26
N THR A 364 -14.49 -21.17 10.26
CA THR A 364 -15.50 -20.34 10.95
C THR A 364 -16.87 -20.45 10.29
N LYS A 365 -16.96 -20.60 8.96
CA LYS A 365 -18.24 -20.85 8.27
C LYS A 365 -18.86 -22.18 8.69
N GLU A 366 -18.05 -23.23 8.78
CA GLU A 366 -18.50 -24.56 9.23
C GLU A 366 -18.98 -24.52 10.69
N ASP A 367 -18.25 -23.84 11.58
CA ASP A 367 -18.61 -23.66 12.99
C ASP A 367 -19.96 -22.95 13.15
N VAL A 368 -20.21 -21.91 12.33
CA VAL A 368 -21.48 -21.17 12.33
C VAL A 368 -22.64 -22.04 11.84
N LEU A 369 -22.44 -22.85 10.79
CA LEU A 369 -23.49 -23.75 10.27
C LEU A 369 -23.89 -24.80 11.33
N LYS A 370 -22.91 -25.47 11.94
CA LYS A 370 -23.16 -26.41 13.05
C LYS A 370 -23.88 -25.75 14.24
N SER A 371 -23.55 -24.50 14.53
CA SER A 371 -24.21 -23.74 15.61
C SER A 371 -25.65 -23.38 15.27
N LYS A 372 -25.95 -23.06 14.00
CA LYS A 372 -27.32 -22.81 13.54
C LYS A 372 -28.18 -24.08 13.63
N GLU A 373 -27.66 -25.23 13.21
CA GLU A 373 -28.34 -26.52 13.32
C GLU A 373 -28.67 -26.89 14.77
N LYS A 374 -27.73 -26.65 15.70
CA LYS A 374 -27.99 -26.82 17.15
C LYS A 374 -28.98 -25.83 17.72
N ARG A 375 -29.05 -24.61 17.17
CA ARG A 375 -29.97 -23.57 17.63
C ARG A 375 -31.38 -23.80 17.12
N SER A 376 -31.55 -24.28 15.89
CA SER A 376 -32.88 -24.69 15.39
C SER A 376 -33.50 -25.74 16.30
N THR A 377 -32.73 -26.72 16.78
CA THR A 377 -33.23 -27.74 17.72
C THR A 377 -33.50 -27.23 19.14
N MET A 378 -33.10 -26.00 19.49
CA MET A 378 -33.24 -25.45 20.84
C MET A 378 -34.57 -24.70 21.04
N PHE A 379 -35.21 -24.31 19.95
CA PHE A 379 -36.51 -23.62 19.92
C PHE A 379 -37.54 -24.37 19.08
N ASP A 380 -37.28 -25.63 18.72
CA ASP A 380 -38.18 -26.49 17.92
C ASP A 380 -39.31 -27.12 18.76
N ASP A 381 -39.66 -26.52 19.88
CA ASP A 381 -40.76 -26.96 20.74
C ASP A 381 -41.89 -25.93 20.72
N GLY A 382 -42.69 -25.95 19.66
CA GLY A 382 -44.12 -25.59 19.67
C GLY A 382 -44.57 -24.22 20.22
N ILE A 383 -43.69 -23.24 20.38
CA ILE A 383 -44.04 -21.91 20.89
C ILE A 383 -44.25 -20.96 19.70
N GLU A 384 -45.48 -20.45 19.55
CA GLU A 384 -45.78 -19.40 18.59
C GLU A 384 -44.96 -18.14 18.88
N PRO A 385 -44.29 -17.55 17.87
CA PRO A 385 -43.55 -16.32 18.05
C PRO A 385 -44.50 -15.16 18.36
N LEU A 386 -44.04 -14.23 19.19
CA LEU A 386 -44.82 -13.04 19.61
C LEU A 386 -45.14 -12.07 18.47
N PHE A 387 -44.42 -12.18 17.34
CA PHE A 387 -44.62 -11.37 16.15
C PHE A 387 -44.30 -12.23 14.92
N GLU A 388 -45.15 -12.14 13.88
CA GLU A 388 -44.94 -12.77 12.56
C GLU A 388 -43.77 -12.15 11.78
#